data_AF-A0A1S0YPZ1-F1
#
_entry.id   AF-A0A1S0YPZ1-F1
#
_cell.length_a   1.000
_cell.length_b   1.000
_cell.length_c   1.000
_cell.angle_alpha   90.00
_cell.angle_beta   90.00
_cell.angle_gamma   90.00
#
_symmetry.space_group_name_H-M   'P 1'
#
loop_
_entity.id
_entity.type
_entity.pdbx_description
1 polymer ?
#
loop_
_entity_poly.entity_id
_entity_poly.type
_entity_poly.pdbx_seq_one_letter_code
_entity_poly.pdbx_strand_id
1 'polypeptide(L)'
;MNALASLAQFDRSGFDFVAAAAGKSAREVQAEGVQYDRAKQLVAAARTLCAATSHSRYQQRAHEGARENGHRIETLAYIARTANSIKDATKRWHYIDTLCNTAGDLSRIRKRAAALKEELQPPAPRTACARVKHHGDGLATLRVTGPALDVQAAYDAAKNDVTTWLTQDCPRADYLVKLSVNLDLGDYEKILSGAGKDVTVRFANGVVMPGEEFVRMKFSQFGHIILIGAMDGPVNAYDMRLATEKHRTMMLADSATCTWKDCDVPASRCDAHHMTEHRFGGETVVSNLGWLCRYHNHQAGRVTRGHTERRGGQIVYVSPSGQVTPTGTDHVARASSREPGTGRAGPAPPRS
;
A
#
# COMPACT_ATOMS: atom_id res chain seq x y z
N MET A 1 -29.53 -27.79 -33.35
CA MET A 1 -28.43 -27.23 -32.50
C MET A 1 -27.88 -28.35 -31.65
N ASN A 2 -26.55 -28.47 -31.51
CA ASN A 2 -25.98 -29.38 -30.51
C ASN A 2 -26.13 -28.79 -29.09
N ALA A 3 -25.97 -29.61 -28.05
CA ALA A 3 -26.19 -29.20 -26.66
C ALA A 3 -25.29 -28.01 -26.25
N LEU A 4 -24.05 -27.97 -26.74
CA LEU A 4 -23.09 -26.90 -26.45
C LEU A 4 -23.50 -25.56 -27.09
N ALA A 5 -24.03 -25.58 -28.30
CA ALA A 5 -24.55 -24.38 -28.97
C ALA A 5 -25.77 -23.80 -28.22
N SER A 6 -26.63 -24.68 -27.71
CA SER A 6 -27.80 -24.27 -26.91
C SER A 6 -27.38 -23.65 -25.57
N LEU A 7 -26.37 -24.24 -24.91
CA LEU A 7 -25.79 -23.68 -23.69
C LEU A 7 -25.11 -22.33 -23.95
N ALA A 8 -24.35 -22.19 -25.05
CA ALA A 8 -23.71 -20.93 -25.42
C ALA A 8 -24.73 -19.83 -25.73
N GLN A 9 -25.83 -20.16 -26.40
CA GLN A 9 -26.92 -19.21 -26.66
C GLN A 9 -27.59 -18.77 -25.34
N PHE A 10 -27.87 -19.72 -24.45
CA PHE A 10 -28.41 -19.44 -23.12
C PHE A 10 -27.50 -18.51 -22.32
N ASP A 11 -26.20 -18.83 -22.26
CA ASP A 11 -25.20 -18.03 -21.55
C ASP A 11 -25.11 -16.60 -22.08
N ARG A 12 -25.20 -16.41 -23.41
CA ARG A 12 -25.15 -15.09 -24.05
C ARG A 12 -26.44 -14.28 -23.91
N SER A 13 -27.56 -14.91 -23.60
CA SER A 13 -28.88 -14.28 -23.49
C SER A 13 -29.23 -13.87 -22.05
N GLY A 14 -28.24 -13.79 -21.16
CA GLY A 14 -28.46 -13.56 -19.73
C GLY A 14 -29.24 -12.29 -19.42
N PHE A 15 -29.02 -11.21 -20.19
CA PHE A 15 -29.75 -9.96 -20.00
C PHE A 15 -31.24 -10.08 -20.36
N ASP A 16 -31.58 -10.81 -21.42
CA ASP A 16 -32.96 -10.95 -21.85
C ASP A 16 -33.80 -11.73 -20.81
N PHE A 17 -33.20 -12.71 -20.14
CA PHE A 17 -33.84 -13.37 -18.99
C PHE A 17 -34.06 -12.42 -17.81
N VAL A 18 -33.11 -11.54 -17.51
CA VAL A 18 -33.26 -10.53 -16.46
C VAL A 18 -34.36 -9.53 -16.84
N ALA A 19 -34.40 -9.08 -18.09
CA ALA A 19 -35.44 -8.18 -18.60
C ALA A 19 -36.83 -8.82 -18.56
N ALA A 20 -36.95 -10.10 -18.90
CA ALA A 20 -38.22 -10.84 -18.83
C ALA A 20 -38.75 -11.03 -17.39
N ALA A 21 -37.87 -10.96 -16.39
CA ALA A 21 -38.23 -10.98 -14.97
C ALA A 21 -38.58 -9.60 -14.40
N ALA A 22 -38.44 -8.51 -15.18
CA ALA A 22 -38.77 -7.17 -14.74
C ALA A 22 -40.28 -7.05 -14.42
N GLY A 23 -40.60 -6.49 -13.26
CA GLY A 23 -41.98 -6.34 -12.79
C GLY A 23 -42.62 -7.61 -12.21
N LYS A 24 -42.02 -8.80 -12.38
CA LYS A 24 -42.54 -10.07 -11.85
C LYS A 24 -42.04 -10.36 -10.42
N SER A 25 -42.83 -11.10 -9.66
CA SER A 25 -42.44 -11.73 -8.40
C SER A 25 -41.69 -13.05 -8.64
N ALA A 26 -40.92 -13.51 -7.65
CA ALA A 26 -40.21 -14.78 -7.77
C ALA A 26 -41.13 -16.00 -7.93
N ARG A 27 -42.39 -15.91 -7.44
CA ARG A 27 -43.40 -16.96 -7.62
C ARG A 27 -43.97 -16.99 -9.03
N GLU A 28 -44.17 -15.82 -9.65
CA GLU A 28 -44.60 -15.74 -11.05
C GLU A 28 -43.53 -16.30 -11.99
N VAL A 29 -42.26 -15.94 -11.78
CA VAL A 29 -41.15 -16.51 -12.56
C VAL A 29 -41.00 -18.02 -12.30
N GLN A 30 -41.30 -18.51 -11.09
CA GLN A 30 -41.32 -19.94 -10.79
C GLN A 30 -42.44 -20.68 -11.53
N ALA A 31 -43.62 -20.05 -11.68
CA ALA A 31 -44.73 -20.62 -12.43
C ALA A 31 -44.41 -20.83 -13.92
N GLU A 32 -43.41 -20.12 -14.46
CA GLU A 32 -42.87 -20.30 -15.81
C GLU A 32 -41.87 -21.47 -15.91
N GLY A 33 -41.69 -22.26 -14.85
CA GLY A 33 -40.82 -23.45 -14.84
C GLY A 33 -39.38 -23.18 -14.39
N VAL A 34 -39.06 -21.96 -13.96
CA VAL A 34 -37.74 -21.62 -13.40
C VAL A 34 -37.68 -22.07 -11.94
N GLN A 35 -36.57 -22.67 -11.52
CA GLN A 35 -36.38 -23.01 -10.09
C GLN A 35 -36.43 -21.75 -9.20
N TYR A 36 -37.00 -21.88 -8.00
CA TYR A 36 -37.34 -20.73 -7.16
C TYR A 36 -36.11 -19.90 -6.73
N ASP A 37 -34.97 -20.53 -6.46
CA ASP A 37 -33.71 -19.87 -6.14
C ASP A 37 -33.20 -19.04 -7.34
N ARG A 38 -33.25 -19.59 -8.55
CA ARG A 38 -32.93 -18.91 -9.81
C ARG A 38 -33.89 -17.77 -10.09
N ALA A 39 -35.19 -17.96 -9.84
CA ALA A 39 -36.22 -16.93 -9.95
C ALA A 39 -35.94 -15.75 -9.02
N LYS A 40 -35.55 -16.00 -7.76
CA LYS A 40 -35.13 -14.93 -6.82
C LYS A 40 -33.93 -14.15 -7.32
N GLN A 41 -32.93 -14.83 -7.91
CA GLN A 41 -31.75 -14.16 -8.47
C GLN A 41 -32.12 -13.26 -9.65
N LEU A 42 -32.95 -13.75 -10.59
CA LEU A 42 -33.42 -12.98 -11.74
C LEU A 42 -34.22 -11.76 -11.32
N VAL A 43 -35.20 -11.92 -10.42
CA VAL A 43 -36.03 -10.80 -9.94
C VAL A 43 -35.19 -9.78 -9.18
N ALA A 44 -34.22 -10.20 -8.36
CA ALA A 44 -33.32 -9.27 -7.67
C ALA A 44 -32.43 -8.48 -8.63
N ALA A 45 -31.91 -9.14 -9.68
CA ALA A 45 -31.14 -8.46 -10.73
C ALA A 45 -32.04 -7.48 -11.51
N ALA A 46 -33.24 -7.90 -11.90
CA ALA A 46 -34.20 -7.10 -12.66
C ALA A 46 -34.64 -5.84 -11.88
N ARG A 47 -34.86 -5.95 -10.57
CA ARG A 47 -35.16 -4.79 -9.70
C ARG A 47 -34.05 -3.75 -9.70
N THR A 48 -32.79 -4.16 -9.84
CA THR A 48 -31.65 -3.23 -9.84
C THR A 48 -31.38 -2.67 -11.24
N LEU A 49 -31.48 -3.52 -12.27
CA LEU A 49 -31.08 -3.17 -13.64
C LEU A 49 -32.22 -2.60 -14.50
N CYS A 50 -33.46 -3.01 -14.25
CA CYS A 50 -34.62 -2.72 -15.11
C CYS A 50 -35.70 -1.86 -14.45
N ALA A 51 -35.61 -1.55 -13.16
CA ALA A 51 -36.55 -0.64 -12.51
C ALA A 51 -36.47 0.78 -13.09
N ALA A 52 -37.59 1.52 -13.04
CA ALA A 52 -37.63 2.90 -13.48
C ALA A 52 -36.61 3.76 -12.70
N THR A 53 -35.87 4.59 -13.42
CA THR A 53 -34.77 5.39 -12.86
C THR A 53 -34.67 6.76 -13.55
N SER A 54 -34.23 7.78 -12.83
CA SER A 54 -33.86 9.09 -13.41
C SER A 54 -32.63 9.04 -14.31
N HIS A 55 -31.84 7.97 -14.23
CA HIS A 55 -30.59 7.78 -14.98
C HIS A 55 -30.80 6.89 -16.22
N SER A 56 -31.89 7.12 -16.96
CA SER A 56 -32.32 6.28 -18.09
C SER A 56 -31.25 6.09 -19.17
N ARG A 57 -30.42 7.10 -19.45
CA ARG A 57 -29.29 6.97 -20.39
C ARG A 57 -28.22 5.98 -19.93
N TYR A 58 -27.89 5.97 -18.64
CA TYR A 58 -26.97 4.96 -18.09
C TYR A 58 -27.57 3.57 -18.15
N GLN A 59 -28.86 3.47 -17.82
CA GLN A 59 -29.60 2.22 -17.87
C GLN A 59 -29.61 1.64 -19.29
N GLN A 60 -29.93 2.44 -20.30
CA GLN A 60 -29.96 2.01 -21.69
C GLN A 60 -28.58 1.50 -22.15
N ARG A 61 -27.50 2.26 -21.91
CA ARG A 61 -26.14 1.82 -22.26
C ARG A 61 -25.71 0.55 -21.53
N ALA A 62 -26.12 0.39 -20.27
CA ALA A 62 -25.86 -0.83 -19.53
C ALA A 62 -26.61 -2.03 -20.11
N HIS A 63 -27.83 -1.83 -20.61
CA HIS A 63 -28.62 -2.88 -21.27
C HIS A 63 -28.01 -3.28 -22.62
N GLU A 64 -27.61 -2.29 -23.43
CA GLU A 64 -26.93 -2.48 -24.71
C GLU A 64 -25.60 -3.23 -24.51
N GLY A 65 -24.73 -2.71 -23.64
CA GLY A 65 -23.44 -3.34 -23.34
C GLY A 65 -23.58 -4.76 -22.79
N ALA A 66 -24.61 -5.04 -21.98
CA ALA A 66 -24.85 -6.39 -21.48
C ALA A 66 -25.25 -7.39 -22.57
N ARG A 67 -26.02 -6.94 -23.58
CA ARG A 67 -26.38 -7.76 -24.73
C ARG A 67 -25.21 -7.96 -25.68
N GLU A 68 -24.47 -6.89 -25.99
CA GLU A 68 -23.30 -6.93 -26.87
C GLU A 68 -22.21 -7.86 -26.33
N ASN A 69 -21.92 -7.77 -25.02
CA ASN A 69 -20.94 -8.62 -24.36
C ASN A 69 -21.47 -10.03 -24.03
N GLY A 70 -22.77 -10.28 -24.22
CA GLY A 70 -23.40 -11.57 -23.93
C GLY A 70 -23.25 -11.99 -22.47
N HIS A 71 -23.52 -11.07 -21.52
CA HIS A 71 -23.34 -11.36 -20.10
C HIS A 71 -24.32 -12.42 -19.61
N ARG A 72 -23.79 -13.43 -18.91
CA ARG A 72 -24.57 -14.48 -18.25
C ARG A 72 -25.39 -13.93 -17.09
N ILE A 73 -26.43 -14.67 -16.70
CA ILE A 73 -27.29 -14.32 -15.55
C ILE A 73 -26.46 -14.15 -14.27
N GLU A 74 -25.46 -15.01 -14.03
CA GLU A 74 -24.59 -14.96 -12.85
C GLU A 74 -23.77 -13.67 -12.79
N THR A 75 -23.30 -13.19 -13.95
CA THR A 75 -22.57 -11.93 -14.08
C THR A 75 -23.48 -10.75 -13.76
N LEU A 76 -24.68 -10.71 -14.34
CA LEU A 76 -25.65 -9.63 -14.08
C LEU A 76 -26.15 -9.63 -12.63
N ALA A 77 -26.39 -10.82 -12.05
CA ALA A 77 -26.74 -10.95 -10.64
C ALA A 77 -25.59 -10.51 -9.72
N TYR A 78 -24.33 -10.73 -10.10
CA TYR A 78 -23.18 -10.19 -9.38
C TYR A 78 -23.12 -8.65 -9.48
N ILE A 79 -23.24 -8.08 -10.69
CA ILE A 79 -23.22 -6.63 -10.91
C ILE A 79 -24.33 -5.96 -10.08
N ALA A 80 -25.57 -6.43 -10.20
CA ALA A 80 -26.71 -5.89 -9.47
C ALA A 80 -26.49 -5.91 -7.94
N ARG A 81 -26.09 -7.07 -7.38
CA ARG A 81 -25.85 -7.19 -5.94
C ARG A 81 -24.74 -6.27 -5.45
N THR A 82 -23.64 -6.16 -6.18
CA THR A 82 -22.50 -5.33 -5.77
C THR A 82 -22.77 -3.84 -5.92
N ALA A 83 -23.53 -3.44 -6.96
CA ALA A 83 -23.97 -2.07 -7.17
C ALA A 83 -24.80 -1.53 -5.99
N ASN A 84 -25.63 -2.37 -5.35
CA ASN A 84 -26.44 -1.97 -4.19
C ASN A 84 -25.62 -1.54 -2.97
N SER A 85 -24.33 -1.86 -2.91
CA SER A 85 -23.44 -1.38 -1.84
C SER A 85 -22.95 0.06 -2.03
N ILE A 86 -23.12 0.63 -3.23
CA ILE A 86 -22.77 2.02 -3.56
C ILE A 86 -23.96 2.89 -3.18
N LYS A 87 -23.77 3.86 -2.28
CA LYS A 87 -24.88 4.69 -1.75
C LYS A 87 -25.33 5.78 -2.72
N ASP A 88 -24.39 6.42 -3.40
CA ASP A 88 -24.65 7.47 -4.38
C ASP A 88 -25.27 6.87 -5.66
N ALA A 89 -26.42 7.42 -6.09
CA ALA A 89 -27.17 6.89 -7.22
C ALA A 89 -26.44 7.05 -8.57
N THR A 90 -25.75 8.17 -8.79
CA THR A 90 -25.01 8.43 -10.02
C THR A 90 -23.78 7.53 -10.11
N LYS A 91 -23.02 7.39 -9.02
CA LYS A 91 -21.88 6.45 -8.94
C LYS A 91 -22.34 5.00 -9.11
N ARG A 92 -23.49 4.63 -8.55
CA ARG A 92 -24.09 3.30 -8.75
C ARG A 92 -24.38 3.03 -10.21
N TRP A 93 -24.98 3.97 -10.93
CA TRP A 93 -25.27 3.82 -12.35
C TRP A 93 -24.01 3.83 -13.22
N HIS A 94 -23.02 4.66 -12.91
CA HIS A 94 -21.72 4.62 -13.56
C HIS A 94 -21.02 3.26 -13.36
N TYR A 95 -21.10 2.70 -12.15
CA TYR A 95 -20.60 1.37 -11.83
C TYR A 95 -21.30 0.27 -12.65
N ILE A 96 -22.64 0.29 -12.71
CA ILE A 96 -23.43 -0.67 -13.50
C ILE A 96 -23.06 -0.57 -15.00
N ASP A 97 -23.08 0.65 -15.55
CA ASP A 97 -22.79 0.93 -16.95
C ASP A 97 -21.39 0.44 -17.35
N THR A 98 -20.37 0.76 -16.53
CA THR A 98 -18.99 0.35 -16.78
C THR A 98 -18.83 -1.17 -16.76
N LEU A 99 -19.47 -1.86 -15.81
CA LEU A 99 -19.35 -3.32 -15.72
C LEU A 99 -20.12 -4.04 -16.83
N CYS A 100 -21.31 -3.55 -17.20
CA CYS A 100 -22.05 -4.11 -18.33
C CYS A 100 -21.30 -3.92 -19.66
N ASN A 101 -20.57 -2.81 -19.82
CA ASN A 101 -19.74 -2.54 -21.00
C ASN A 101 -18.32 -3.16 -20.93
N THR A 102 -17.97 -3.89 -19.87
CA THR A 102 -16.69 -4.59 -19.79
C THR A 102 -16.82 -5.98 -20.41
N ALA A 103 -16.06 -6.25 -21.46
CA ALA A 103 -15.97 -7.59 -22.05
C ALA A 103 -15.20 -8.57 -21.14
N GLY A 104 -15.69 -9.80 -21.01
CA GLY A 104 -14.98 -10.90 -20.36
C GLY A 104 -15.84 -11.81 -19.49
N ASP A 105 -15.17 -12.72 -18.80
CA ASP A 105 -15.79 -13.65 -17.87
C ASP A 105 -16.07 -13.04 -16.49
N LEU A 106 -16.75 -13.79 -15.62
CA LEU A 106 -17.08 -13.34 -14.27
C LEU A 106 -15.83 -12.98 -13.44
N SER A 107 -14.69 -13.64 -13.69
CA SER A 107 -13.42 -13.37 -12.98
C SER A 107 -12.90 -11.97 -13.33
N ARG A 108 -12.89 -11.62 -14.62
CA ARG A 108 -12.51 -10.28 -15.09
C ARG A 108 -13.47 -9.22 -14.59
N ILE A 109 -14.78 -9.48 -14.62
CA ILE A 109 -15.79 -8.56 -14.08
C ILE A 109 -15.59 -8.34 -12.58
N ARG A 110 -15.28 -9.39 -11.79
CA ARG A 110 -14.98 -9.26 -10.36
C ARG A 110 -13.76 -8.40 -10.10
N LYS A 111 -12.68 -8.58 -10.86
CA LYS A 111 -11.46 -7.75 -10.75
C LYS A 111 -11.77 -6.28 -11.08
N ARG A 112 -12.49 -6.02 -12.18
CA ARG A 112 -12.88 -4.65 -12.56
C ARG A 112 -13.82 -4.01 -11.55
N ALA A 113 -14.77 -4.78 -11.01
CA ALA A 113 -15.69 -4.35 -9.97
C ALA A 113 -14.96 -3.92 -8.69
N ALA A 114 -13.95 -4.67 -8.25
CA ALA A 114 -13.16 -4.32 -7.07
C ALA A 114 -12.42 -2.98 -7.27
N ALA A 115 -11.71 -2.83 -8.39
CA ALA A 115 -10.99 -1.60 -8.72
C ALA A 115 -11.92 -0.39 -8.85
N LEU A 116 -13.05 -0.55 -9.55
CA LEU A 116 -14.01 0.54 -9.76
C LEU A 116 -14.72 0.93 -8.45
N LYS A 117 -14.97 -0.02 -7.56
CA LYS A 117 -15.55 0.27 -6.25
C LYS A 117 -14.59 1.04 -5.36
N GLU A 118 -13.30 0.72 -5.40
CA GLU A 118 -12.25 1.45 -4.69
C GLU A 118 -12.13 2.89 -5.20
N GLU A 119 -12.21 3.10 -6.52
CA GLU A 119 -12.20 4.43 -7.15
C GLU A 119 -13.45 5.27 -6.77
N LEU A 120 -14.65 4.68 -6.89
CA LEU A 120 -15.91 5.42 -6.69
C LEU A 120 -16.23 5.67 -5.21
N GLN A 121 -15.88 4.73 -4.35
CA GLN A 121 -16.17 4.75 -2.93
C GLN A 121 -14.98 4.18 -2.15
N PRO A 122 -13.88 4.95 -2.03
CA PRO A 122 -12.72 4.52 -1.28
C PRO A 122 -13.15 4.15 0.14
N PRO A 123 -12.60 3.07 0.71
CA PRO A 123 -12.92 2.66 2.06
C PRO A 123 -12.62 3.82 3.01
N ALA A 124 -13.62 4.21 3.82
CA ALA A 124 -13.40 5.24 4.81
C ALA A 124 -12.24 4.84 5.72
N PRO A 125 -11.35 5.78 6.10
CA PRO A 125 -10.26 5.48 7.02
C PRO A 125 -10.84 4.88 8.30
N ARG A 126 -10.21 3.81 8.79
CA ARG A 126 -10.63 3.18 10.04
C ARG A 126 -10.43 4.19 11.17
N THR A 127 -11.49 4.49 11.89
CA THR A 127 -11.44 5.34 13.07
C THR A 127 -11.39 4.49 14.33
N ALA A 128 -10.69 5.00 15.35
CA ALA A 128 -10.68 4.36 16.66
C ALA A 128 -12.12 4.31 17.22
N CYS A 129 -12.55 3.12 17.65
CA CYS A 129 -13.89 2.92 18.20
C CYS A 129 -13.96 1.65 19.04
N ALA A 130 -14.93 1.59 19.96
CA ALA A 130 -15.28 0.40 20.72
C ALA A 130 -16.76 0.07 20.52
N ARG A 131 -17.11 -1.21 20.41
CA ARG A 131 -18.48 -1.72 20.29
C ARG A 131 -18.66 -2.94 21.16
N VAL A 132 -19.79 -3.07 21.84
CA VAL A 132 -20.14 -4.25 22.64
C VAL A 132 -21.38 -4.93 22.04
N LYS A 133 -21.35 -6.25 21.93
CA LYS A 133 -22.51 -7.07 21.56
C LYS A 133 -22.85 -8.03 22.70
N HIS A 134 -24.06 -7.94 23.23
CA HIS A 134 -24.58 -8.88 24.23
C HIS A 134 -25.22 -10.09 23.52
N HIS A 135 -25.01 -11.30 24.04
CA HIS A 135 -25.53 -12.54 23.41
C HIS A 135 -26.75 -13.14 24.12
N GLY A 136 -27.09 -12.66 25.32
CA GLY A 136 -28.28 -13.07 26.07
C GLY A 136 -28.08 -14.27 27.00
N ASP A 137 -26.89 -14.87 27.00
CA ASP A 137 -26.45 -15.96 27.87
C ASP A 137 -25.62 -15.46 29.08
N GLY A 138 -25.64 -14.15 29.32
CA GLY A 138 -24.78 -13.48 30.32
C GLY A 138 -23.40 -13.09 29.80
N LEU A 139 -23.02 -13.48 28.57
CA LEU A 139 -21.76 -13.10 27.94
C LEU A 139 -21.95 -11.96 26.94
N ALA A 140 -20.88 -11.17 26.78
CA ALA A 140 -20.81 -10.09 25.82
C ALA A 140 -19.44 -10.07 25.12
N THR A 141 -19.41 -9.61 23.87
CA THR A 141 -18.18 -9.43 23.09
C THR A 141 -17.88 -7.96 22.93
N LEU A 142 -16.70 -7.53 23.40
CA LEU A 142 -16.12 -6.22 23.14
C LEU A 142 -15.26 -6.28 21.85
N ARG A 143 -15.52 -5.39 20.91
CA ARG A 143 -14.70 -5.16 19.71
C ARG A 143 -14.10 -3.78 19.77
N VAL A 144 -12.77 -3.70 19.81
CA VAL A 144 -12.01 -2.45 19.82
C VAL A 144 -11.22 -2.31 18.52
N THR A 145 -11.28 -1.12 17.94
CA THR A 145 -10.43 -0.68 16.83
C THR A 145 -9.56 0.47 17.34
N GLY A 146 -8.25 0.38 17.19
CA GLY A 146 -7.27 1.38 17.61
C GLY A 146 -5.90 1.12 16.97
N PRO A 147 -4.83 1.76 17.45
CA PRO A 147 -3.46 1.45 17.02
C PRO A 147 -3.17 -0.04 17.17
N ALA A 148 -2.57 -0.65 16.13
CA ALA A 148 -2.47 -2.12 16.04
C ALA A 148 -1.69 -2.72 17.23
N LEU A 149 -0.63 -2.04 17.68
CA LEU A 149 0.16 -2.46 18.83
C LEU A 149 -0.62 -2.38 20.14
N ASP A 150 -1.38 -1.31 20.37
CA ASP A 150 -2.15 -1.16 21.61
C ASP A 150 -3.26 -2.21 21.71
N VAL A 151 -3.94 -2.48 20.60
CA VAL A 151 -4.98 -3.51 20.53
C VAL A 151 -4.36 -4.90 20.75
N GLN A 152 -3.20 -5.17 20.14
CA GLN A 152 -2.49 -6.43 20.34
C GLN A 152 -1.98 -6.57 21.78
N ALA A 153 -1.46 -5.51 22.40
CA ALA A 153 -1.02 -5.49 23.80
C ALA A 153 -2.15 -5.82 24.77
N ALA A 154 -3.33 -5.23 24.54
CA ALA A 154 -4.53 -5.53 25.31
C ALA A 154 -4.98 -6.98 25.09
N TYR A 155 -4.99 -7.47 23.85
CA TYR A 155 -5.33 -8.86 23.55
C TYR A 155 -4.36 -9.85 24.22
N ASP A 156 -3.05 -9.64 24.11
CA ASP A 156 -2.06 -10.56 24.66
C ASP A 156 -2.08 -10.59 26.20
N ALA A 157 -2.42 -9.49 26.86
CA ALA A 157 -2.68 -9.45 28.29
C ALA A 157 -4.00 -10.14 28.68
N ALA A 158 -5.03 -10.06 27.85
CA ALA A 158 -6.37 -10.58 28.15
C ALA A 158 -6.57 -12.06 27.78
N LYS A 159 -5.93 -12.56 26.72
CA LYS A 159 -6.32 -13.80 26.01
C LYS A 159 -6.37 -15.07 26.86
N ASN A 160 -5.58 -15.13 27.93
CA ASN A 160 -5.49 -16.31 28.80
C ASN A 160 -6.45 -16.23 30.01
N ASP A 161 -6.77 -15.02 30.47
CA ASP A 161 -7.68 -14.80 31.60
C ASP A 161 -8.35 -13.42 31.48
N VAL A 162 -9.45 -13.40 30.74
CA VAL A 162 -10.20 -12.17 30.45
C VAL A 162 -10.89 -11.63 31.72
N THR A 163 -11.35 -12.50 32.62
CA THR A 163 -12.08 -12.07 33.82
C THR A 163 -11.16 -11.33 34.77
N THR A 164 -9.98 -11.89 35.06
CA THR A 164 -8.99 -11.19 35.89
C THR A 164 -8.50 -9.91 35.22
N TRP A 165 -8.24 -9.96 33.90
CA TRP A 165 -7.83 -8.78 33.13
C TRP A 165 -8.83 -7.62 33.21
N LEU A 166 -10.13 -7.90 33.11
CA LEU A 166 -11.19 -6.89 33.23
C LEU A 166 -11.25 -6.26 34.63
N THR A 167 -10.85 -6.99 35.68
CA THR A 167 -10.84 -6.48 37.07
C THR A 167 -9.58 -5.69 37.44
N GLN A 168 -8.53 -5.75 36.64
CA GLN A 168 -7.21 -5.16 36.93
C GLN A 168 -6.91 -3.90 36.10
N ASP A 169 -7.91 -3.08 35.80
CA ASP A 169 -7.75 -1.87 34.98
C ASP A 169 -7.22 -2.14 33.55
N CYS A 170 -7.52 -3.33 33.01
CA CYS A 170 -7.21 -3.71 31.62
C CYS A 170 -5.74 -3.51 31.25
N PRO A 171 -4.80 -4.18 31.94
CA PRO A 171 -3.37 -3.98 31.74
C PRO A 171 -2.97 -4.33 30.30
N ARG A 172 -1.92 -3.68 29.79
CA ARG A 172 -1.34 -3.96 28.48
C ARG A 172 -0.10 -4.84 28.63
N ALA A 173 0.07 -5.81 27.74
CA ALA A 173 1.30 -6.60 27.70
C ALA A 173 2.49 -5.70 27.36
N ASP A 174 3.56 -5.79 28.14
CA ASP A 174 4.80 -5.07 27.88
C ASP A 174 5.65 -5.85 26.87
N TYR A 175 5.87 -5.27 25.70
CA TYR A 175 6.69 -5.89 24.67
C TYR A 175 8.16 -5.51 24.85
N LEU A 176 8.91 -6.35 25.56
CA LEU A 176 10.35 -6.49 25.35
C LEU A 176 10.56 -7.07 23.94
N VAL A 177 10.60 -6.19 22.94
CA VAL A 177 10.69 -6.58 21.53
C VAL A 177 12.05 -7.28 21.27
N LYS A 178 12.07 -8.62 21.30
CA LYS A 178 13.03 -9.39 20.51
C LYS A 178 12.63 -9.23 19.05
N LEU A 179 13.42 -8.46 18.33
CA LEU A 179 13.05 -7.85 17.05
C LEU A 179 13.41 -8.80 15.90
N SER A 180 12.42 -9.53 15.37
CA SER A 180 12.50 -10.09 14.01
C SER A 180 11.66 -9.20 13.11
N VAL A 181 12.33 -8.28 12.41
CA VAL A 181 11.69 -7.36 11.46
C VAL A 181 11.93 -7.85 10.05
N ASN A 182 10.83 -8.12 9.35
CA ASN A 182 10.86 -8.39 7.92
C ASN A 182 10.52 -7.08 7.20
N LEU A 183 11.54 -6.46 6.61
CA LEU A 183 11.40 -5.32 5.70
C LEU A 183 11.24 -5.90 4.29
N ASP A 184 10.17 -5.52 3.61
CA ASP A 184 9.91 -5.99 2.25
C ASP A 184 10.81 -5.26 1.25
N LEU A 185 11.63 -6.01 0.51
CA LEU A 185 12.55 -5.46 -0.48
C LEU A 185 11.82 -4.76 -1.64
N GLY A 186 10.58 -5.17 -1.94
CA GLY A 186 9.75 -4.52 -2.96
C GLY A 186 9.22 -3.15 -2.50
N ASP A 187 9.00 -2.94 -1.21
CA ASP A 187 8.66 -1.62 -0.68
C ASP A 187 9.89 -0.69 -0.65
N TYR A 188 11.08 -1.26 -0.44
CA TYR A 188 12.36 -0.56 -0.60
C TYR A 188 12.59 -0.10 -2.04
N GLU A 189 12.39 -0.96 -3.03
CA GLU A 189 12.51 -0.63 -4.46
C GLU A 189 11.52 0.45 -4.91
N LYS A 190 10.28 0.44 -4.38
CA LYS A 190 9.29 1.49 -4.66
C LYS A 190 9.71 2.85 -4.10
N ILE A 191 10.33 2.89 -2.93
CA ILE A 191 10.85 4.14 -2.35
C ILE A 191 12.03 4.66 -3.20
N LEU A 192 12.95 3.77 -3.59
CA LEU A 192 14.10 4.13 -4.44
C LEU A 192 13.67 4.67 -5.82
N SER A 193 12.59 4.14 -6.39
CA SER A 193 12.02 4.61 -7.66
C SER A 193 11.09 5.83 -7.54
N GLY A 194 10.93 6.39 -6.33
CA GLY A 194 10.02 7.53 -6.08
C GLY A 194 8.52 7.19 -6.10
N ALA A 195 8.16 5.93 -6.31
CA ALA A 195 6.78 5.43 -6.37
C ALA A 195 6.18 5.08 -4.99
N GLY A 196 6.99 5.13 -3.92
CA GLY A 196 6.60 4.82 -2.54
C GLY A 196 7.18 5.82 -1.54
N LYS A 197 6.56 5.96 -0.36
CA LYS A 197 6.96 6.95 0.66
C LYS A 197 7.36 6.35 2.02
N ASP A 198 7.03 5.08 2.28
CA ASP A 198 7.33 4.40 3.54
C ASP A 198 7.41 2.89 3.34
N VAL A 199 8.07 2.20 4.28
CA VAL A 199 8.19 0.74 4.34
C VAL A 199 7.14 0.15 5.26
N THR A 200 6.63 -1.03 4.94
CA THR A 200 5.74 -1.76 5.84
C THR A 200 6.56 -2.62 6.81
N VAL A 201 6.36 -2.46 8.12
CA VAL A 201 7.00 -3.28 9.15
C VAL A 201 6.03 -4.36 9.61
N ARG A 202 6.44 -5.63 9.48
CA ARG A 202 5.69 -6.80 9.96
C ARG A 202 6.41 -7.48 11.12
N PHE A 203 5.70 -7.64 12.23
CA PHE A 203 6.18 -8.34 13.43
C PHE A 203 5.78 -9.82 13.40
N ALA A 204 6.52 -10.63 14.16
CA ALA A 204 6.23 -12.06 14.32
C ALA A 204 4.88 -12.36 14.98
N ASN A 205 4.34 -11.43 15.76
CA ASN A 205 2.99 -11.54 16.36
C ASN A 205 1.87 -11.12 15.39
N GLY A 206 2.18 -10.86 14.10
CA GLY A 206 1.20 -10.54 13.08
C GLY A 206 0.83 -9.06 12.98
N VAL A 207 1.34 -8.21 13.88
CA VAL A 207 1.18 -6.75 13.76
C VAL A 207 1.86 -6.26 12.50
N VAL A 208 1.17 -5.38 11.78
CA VAL A 208 1.69 -4.69 10.60
C VAL A 208 1.49 -3.20 10.83
N MET A 209 2.56 -2.42 10.67
CA MET A 209 2.51 -0.96 10.84
C MET A 209 3.42 -0.25 9.84
N PRO A 210 3.21 1.04 9.58
CA PRO A 210 4.15 1.87 8.81
C PRO A 210 5.51 1.97 9.52
N GLY A 211 6.58 2.09 8.74
CA GLY A 211 7.95 2.30 9.23
C GLY A 211 8.06 3.55 10.08
N GLU A 212 7.33 4.61 9.72
CA GLU A 212 7.26 5.84 10.53
C GLU A 212 6.76 5.58 11.96
N GLU A 213 5.69 4.80 12.10
CA GLU A 213 5.09 4.50 13.40
C GLU A 213 6.01 3.57 14.21
N PHE A 214 6.71 2.63 13.56
CA PHE A 214 7.72 1.78 14.19
C PHE A 214 8.90 2.59 14.75
N VAL A 215 9.41 3.52 13.96
CA VAL A 215 10.53 4.40 14.33
C VAL A 215 10.12 5.31 15.49
N ARG A 216 8.92 5.90 15.42
CA ARG A 216 8.34 6.72 16.51
C ARG A 216 8.20 5.94 17.81
N MET A 217 7.79 4.67 17.76
CA MET A 217 7.65 3.83 18.95
C MET A 217 8.98 3.60 19.68
N LYS A 218 10.10 3.43 18.97
CA LYS A 218 11.38 3.01 19.59
C LYS A 218 12.36 4.14 19.85
N PHE A 219 12.21 5.26 19.15
CA PHE A 219 13.25 6.29 19.13
C PHE A 219 12.73 7.72 19.28
N SER A 220 11.49 7.92 19.74
CA SER A 220 10.90 9.25 19.98
C SER A 220 11.73 10.18 20.89
N GLN A 221 12.67 9.63 21.66
CA GLN A 221 13.56 10.37 22.55
C GLN A 221 14.88 10.83 21.89
N PHE A 222 15.18 10.43 20.65
CA PHE A 222 16.49 10.63 20.02
C PHE A 222 16.52 11.62 18.84
N GLY A 223 15.41 12.32 18.55
CA GLY A 223 15.35 13.32 17.46
C GLY A 223 15.06 12.72 16.08
N HIS A 224 15.55 13.37 15.01
CA HIS A 224 15.31 12.93 13.63
C HIS A 224 16.08 11.65 13.28
N ILE A 225 15.45 10.75 12.53
CA ILE A 225 16.02 9.42 12.24
C ILE A 225 16.11 9.22 10.73
N ILE A 226 17.32 8.93 10.25
CA ILE A 226 17.64 8.79 8.83
C ILE A 226 17.92 7.31 8.55
N LEU A 227 17.15 6.72 7.65
CA LEU A 227 17.41 5.40 7.08
C LEU A 227 18.56 5.52 6.08
N ILE A 228 19.62 4.73 6.23
CA ILE A 228 20.80 4.75 5.35
C ILE A 228 21.00 3.35 4.78
N GLY A 229 20.98 3.22 3.45
CA GLY A 229 21.35 2.01 2.73
C GLY A 229 22.87 1.96 2.56
N ALA A 230 23.47 0.78 2.72
CA ALA A 230 24.92 0.60 2.64
C ALA A 230 25.50 1.02 1.27
N MET A 231 24.77 0.76 0.19
CA MET A 231 25.17 1.12 -1.19
C MET A 231 24.50 2.39 -1.72
N ASP A 232 23.43 2.82 -1.06
CA ASP A 232 22.51 3.85 -1.57
C ASP A 232 22.64 5.19 -0.83
N GLY A 233 23.31 5.19 0.33
CA GLY A 233 23.36 6.37 1.20
C GLY A 233 22.02 6.62 1.90
N PRO A 234 21.69 7.86 2.30
CA PRO A 234 20.45 8.18 3.00
C PRO A 234 19.21 7.94 2.12
N VAL A 235 18.35 7.02 2.55
CA VAL A 235 17.15 6.54 1.84
C VAL A 235 15.88 7.23 2.32
N ASN A 236 15.74 7.50 3.62
CA ASN A 236 14.57 8.18 4.16
C ASN A 236 14.92 8.96 5.44
N ALA A 237 14.11 9.95 5.81
CA ALA A 237 14.14 10.59 7.12
C ALA A 237 12.73 10.68 7.71
N TYR A 238 12.62 10.29 8.98
CA TYR A 238 11.39 10.26 9.75
C TYR A 238 11.29 11.51 10.65
N ASP A 239 10.07 12.00 10.88
CA ASP A 239 9.74 13.21 11.66
C ASP A 239 10.10 14.57 11.02
N MET A 240 9.89 14.72 9.70
CA MET A 240 10.01 16.02 9.00
C MET A 240 8.84 16.27 8.04
N ARG A 241 8.19 17.43 8.18
CA ARG A 241 6.91 17.78 7.52
C ARG A 241 7.05 18.42 6.13
N LEU A 242 8.25 18.77 5.67
CA LEU A 242 8.49 19.42 4.37
C LEU A 242 9.56 18.68 3.56
N ALA A 243 9.23 18.38 2.30
CA ALA A 243 10.08 17.58 1.40
C ALA A 243 11.49 18.17 1.18
N THR A 244 11.65 19.50 1.20
CA THR A 244 12.95 20.17 0.99
C THR A 244 13.86 20.12 2.22
N GLU A 245 13.30 20.27 3.42
CA GLU A 245 14.05 20.18 4.69
C GLU A 245 14.45 18.73 4.98
N LYS A 246 13.56 17.79 4.66
CA LYS A 246 13.82 16.35 4.72
C LYS A 246 15.07 15.95 3.93
N HIS A 247 15.22 16.39 2.68
CA HIS A 247 16.42 16.10 1.88
C HIS A 247 17.69 16.70 2.48
N ARG A 248 17.64 17.95 2.96
CA ARG A 248 18.79 18.59 3.62
C ARG A 248 19.22 17.82 4.87
N THR A 249 18.27 17.40 5.70
CA THR A 249 18.59 16.62 6.90
C THR A 249 19.17 15.26 6.56
N MET A 250 18.62 14.58 5.55
CA MET A 250 19.17 13.31 5.05
C MET A 250 20.62 13.47 4.57
N MET A 251 20.94 14.54 3.85
CA MET A 251 22.29 14.82 3.36
C MET A 251 23.32 15.05 4.49
N LEU A 252 22.91 15.39 5.71
CA LEU A 252 23.83 15.48 6.87
C LEU A 252 24.42 14.12 7.25
N ALA A 253 23.74 13.02 6.91
CA ALA A 253 24.31 11.70 7.09
C ALA A 253 25.47 11.43 6.12
N ASP A 254 25.49 12.07 4.94
CA ASP A 254 26.58 11.94 3.98
C ASP A 254 27.79 12.79 4.36
N SER A 255 27.58 14.02 4.82
CA SER A 255 28.67 14.86 5.32
C SER A 255 28.14 16.02 6.16
N ALA A 256 28.92 16.44 7.16
CA ALA A 256 28.68 17.65 7.93
C ALA A 256 29.36 18.91 7.32
N THR A 257 30.13 18.73 6.26
CA THR A 257 30.89 19.78 5.55
C THR A 257 30.71 19.66 4.02
N CYS A 258 31.22 20.65 3.30
CA CYS A 258 31.27 20.63 1.83
C CYS A 258 31.99 19.37 1.32
N THR A 259 31.35 18.64 0.40
CA THR A 259 31.87 17.38 -0.17
C THR A 259 32.85 17.60 -1.33
N TRP A 260 33.37 18.81 -1.47
CA TRP A 260 34.50 19.09 -2.36
C TRP A 260 35.80 18.73 -1.64
N LYS A 261 36.81 18.24 -2.37
CA LYS A 261 38.08 17.88 -1.73
C LYS A 261 38.68 19.04 -0.94
N ASP A 262 39.23 18.74 0.23
CA ASP A 262 39.95 19.68 1.10
C ASP A 262 39.12 20.92 1.50
N CYS A 263 37.80 20.79 1.69
CA CYS A 263 36.91 21.89 2.05
C CYS A 263 36.13 21.63 3.35
N ASP A 264 36.42 22.42 4.39
CA ASP A 264 35.80 22.26 5.71
C ASP A 264 34.61 23.21 5.97
N VAL A 265 34.06 23.86 4.92
CA VAL A 265 32.89 24.73 5.10
C VAL A 265 31.72 23.90 5.62
N PRO A 266 31.09 24.29 6.75
CA PRO A 266 30.03 23.48 7.35
C PRO A 266 28.78 23.42 6.46
N ALA A 267 28.06 22.31 6.50
CA ALA A 267 26.86 22.06 5.71
C ALA A 267 25.76 23.13 5.93
N SER A 268 25.72 23.77 7.10
CA SER A 268 24.83 24.90 7.40
C SER A 268 25.08 26.14 6.52
N ARG A 269 26.26 26.23 5.90
CA ARG A 269 26.68 27.28 4.95
C ARG A 269 26.81 26.75 3.52
N CYS A 270 26.31 25.54 3.27
CA CYS A 270 26.30 24.88 1.97
C CYS A 270 24.91 24.83 1.36
N ASP A 271 24.90 24.82 0.04
CA ASP A 271 23.72 24.58 -0.78
C ASP A 271 23.65 23.09 -1.13
N ALA A 272 22.43 22.61 -1.38
CA ALA A 272 22.22 21.26 -1.90
C ALA A 272 22.53 21.29 -3.40
N HIS A 273 23.58 20.60 -3.79
CA HIS A 273 24.09 20.55 -5.15
C HIS A 273 23.69 19.24 -5.82
N HIS A 274 23.15 19.32 -7.04
CA HIS A 274 22.89 18.15 -7.87
C HIS A 274 24.16 17.66 -8.56
N MET A 275 24.53 16.40 -8.35
CA MET A 275 25.70 15.78 -8.99
C MET A 275 25.46 15.60 -10.50
N THR A 276 24.27 15.14 -10.87
CA THR A 276 23.72 15.28 -12.22
C THR A 276 22.83 16.52 -12.24
N GLU A 277 23.24 17.59 -12.93
CA GLU A 277 22.48 18.85 -12.94
C GLU A 277 21.04 18.64 -13.46
N HIS A 278 20.09 19.37 -12.88
CA HIS A 278 18.67 19.31 -13.28
C HIS A 278 18.45 19.62 -14.77
N ARG A 279 19.26 20.51 -15.37
CA ARG A 279 19.17 20.84 -16.81
C ARG A 279 19.51 19.65 -17.71
N PHE A 280 20.17 18.62 -17.17
CA PHE A 280 20.50 17.36 -17.84
C PHE A 280 19.60 16.20 -17.36
N GLY A 281 18.47 16.50 -16.70
CA GLY A 281 17.50 15.51 -16.25
C GLY A 281 17.76 14.94 -14.85
N GLY A 282 18.66 15.53 -14.07
CA GLY A 282 18.93 15.10 -12.71
C GLY A 282 17.76 15.37 -11.74
N GLU A 283 17.27 14.33 -11.08
CA GLU A 283 16.18 14.43 -10.11
C GLU A 283 16.64 15.04 -8.77
N THR A 284 15.72 15.69 -8.06
CA THR A 284 15.97 16.25 -6.72
C THR A 284 15.73 15.18 -5.65
N VAL A 285 16.61 14.18 -5.64
CA VAL A 285 16.60 13.04 -4.71
C VAL A 285 17.96 12.93 -4.02
N VAL A 286 18.00 12.42 -2.79
CA VAL A 286 19.23 12.44 -1.96
C VAL A 286 20.39 11.64 -2.58
N SER A 287 20.07 10.60 -3.34
CA SER A 287 21.07 9.84 -4.12
C SER A 287 21.81 10.70 -5.16
N ASN A 288 21.19 11.78 -5.64
CA ASN A 288 21.75 12.73 -6.62
C ASN A 288 22.20 14.08 -5.98
N LEU A 289 22.14 14.22 -4.65
CA LEU A 289 22.47 15.46 -3.95
C LEU A 289 23.72 15.34 -3.09
N GLY A 290 24.48 16.42 -2.99
CA GLY A 290 25.64 16.58 -2.10
C GLY A 290 25.78 18.01 -1.57
N TRP A 291 26.59 18.22 -0.53
CA TRP A 291 26.82 19.55 0.03
C TRP A 291 27.93 20.28 -0.71
N LEU A 292 27.64 21.43 -1.32
CA LEU A 292 28.69 22.33 -1.80
C LEU A 292 28.54 23.73 -1.20
N CYS A 293 29.65 24.32 -0.74
CA CYS A 293 29.66 25.74 -0.37
C CYS A 293 29.42 26.61 -1.61
N ARG A 294 29.00 27.87 -1.43
CA ARG A 294 28.72 28.78 -2.55
C ARG A 294 29.87 28.87 -3.56
N TYR A 295 31.12 28.86 -3.10
CA TYR A 295 32.29 28.85 -3.96
C TYR A 295 32.34 27.57 -4.81
N HIS A 296 32.35 26.39 -4.20
CA HIS A 296 32.46 25.12 -4.93
C HIS A 296 31.22 24.78 -5.77
N ASN A 297 30.04 25.19 -5.33
CA ASN A 297 28.80 25.04 -6.10
C ASN A 297 28.90 25.81 -7.44
N HIS A 298 29.57 26.97 -7.45
CA HIS A 298 29.85 27.72 -8.68
C HIS A 298 30.94 27.09 -9.57
N GLN A 299 31.77 26.21 -9.01
CA GLN A 299 32.87 25.55 -9.72
C GLN A 299 32.48 24.21 -10.35
N ALA A 300 31.50 23.50 -9.77
CA ALA A 300 31.13 22.11 -10.11
C ALA A 300 30.68 21.89 -11.57
N GLY A 301 30.23 22.93 -12.28
CA GLY A 301 29.83 22.86 -13.69
C GLY A 301 30.93 23.24 -14.70
N ARG A 302 32.16 23.52 -14.25
CA ARG A 302 33.27 23.95 -15.12
C ARG A 302 34.14 22.77 -15.51
N VAL A 303 34.29 22.51 -16.81
CA VAL A 303 35.15 21.43 -17.36
C VAL A 303 36.62 21.49 -16.91
N THR A 304 37.12 22.66 -16.51
CA THR A 304 38.48 22.84 -15.98
C THR A 304 38.60 22.57 -14.48
N ARG A 305 37.48 22.24 -13.82
CA ARG A 305 37.38 21.93 -12.41
C ARG A 305 36.77 20.54 -12.25
N GLY A 306 36.97 19.94 -11.07
CA GLY A 306 36.38 18.65 -10.78
C GLY A 306 34.87 18.76 -10.52
N HIS A 307 34.26 17.63 -10.24
CA HIS A 307 32.85 17.54 -9.82
C HIS A 307 32.71 16.54 -8.68
N THR A 308 31.54 16.50 -8.06
CA THR A 308 31.20 15.47 -7.08
C THR A 308 30.23 14.46 -7.67
N GLU A 309 30.40 13.20 -7.34
CA GLU A 309 29.47 12.13 -7.71
C GLU A 309 29.38 11.10 -6.57
N ARG A 310 28.43 10.16 -6.68
CA ARG A 310 28.26 9.10 -5.69
C ARG A 310 28.75 7.76 -6.24
N ARG A 311 29.62 7.08 -5.50
CA ARG A 311 30.14 5.75 -5.82
C ARG A 311 29.98 4.82 -4.62
N GLY A 312 29.22 3.73 -4.78
CA GLY A 312 29.04 2.73 -3.72
C GLY A 312 28.52 3.33 -2.40
N GLY A 313 27.55 4.25 -2.47
CA GLY A 313 26.97 4.92 -1.31
C GLY A 313 27.75 6.13 -0.81
N GLN A 314 29.06 6.25 -1.14
CA GLN A 314 29.91 7.36 -0.69
C GLN A 314 29.98 8.50 -1.72
N ILE A 315 29.98 9.74 -1.25
CA ILE A 315 30.25 10.91 -2.11
C ILE A 315 31.76 11.02 -2.35
N VAL A 316 32.14 11.19 -3.61
CA VAL A 316 33.53 11.38 -4.04
C VAL A 316 33.66 12.66 -4.86
N TYR A 317 34.80 13.32 -4.74
CA TYR A 317 35.26 14.34 -5.68
C TYR A 317 36.08 13.69 -6.80
N VAL A 318 35.80 14.06 -8.05
CA VAL A 318 36.53 13.61 -9.24
C VAL A 318 37.22 14.83 -9.85
N SER A 319 38.56 14.80 -9.94
CA SER A 319 39.35 15.86 -10.56
C SER A 319 39.13 15.92 -12.08
N PRO A 320 39.52 17.02 -12.77
CA PRO A 320 39.53 17.07 -14.24
C PRO A 320 40.37 15.98 -14.90
N SER A 321 41.41 15.49 -14.19
CA SER A 321 42.26 14.39 -14.64
C SER A 321 41.72 13.00 -14.30
N GLY A 322 40.53 12.92 -13.69
CA GLY A 322 39.88 11.66 -13.32
C GLY A 322 40.33 11.08 -11.97
N GLN A 323 41.14 11.79 -11.18
CA GLN A 323 41.52 11.33 -9.85
C GLN A 323 40.33 11.44 -8.89
N VAL A 324 40.07 10.35 -8.16
CA VAL A 324 38.93 10.23 -7.25
C VAL A 324 39.40 10.39 -5.82
N THR A 325 38.74 11.27 -5.07
CA THR A 325 39.00 11.53 -3.66
C THR A 325 37.69 11.35 -2.88
N PRO A 326 37.61 10.41 -1.93
CA PRO A 326 36.44 10.30 -1.07
C PRO A 326 36.27 11.56 -0.20
N THR A 327 35.06 12.10 -0.16
CA THR A 327 34.75 13.35 0.56
C THR A 327 33.48 13.26 1.39
N GLY A 328 32.63 12.25 1.15
CA GLY A 328 31.51 11.89 2.02
C GLY A 328 31.83 10.72 2.95
N THR A 329 30.90 10.44 3.85
CA THR A 329 30.96 9.33 4.81
C THR A 329 30.94 7.98 4.08
N ASP A 330 31.84 7.08 4.49
CA ASP A 330 31.82 5.69 4.02
C ASP A 330 30.76 4.90 4.79
N HIS A 331 29.57 4.79 4.18
CA HIS A 331 28.46 4.06 4.77
C HIS A 331 28.67 2.54 4.77
N VAL A 332 29.54 2.01 3.89
CA VAL A 332 29.88 0.59 3.85
C VAL A 332 30.78 0.23 5.03
N ALA A 333 31.82 1.01 5.30
CA ALA A 333 32.68 0.82 6.46
C ALA A 333 31.94 0.99 7.80
N ARG A 334 30.92 1.87 7.84
CA ARG A 334 30.05 2.07 9.00
C ARG A 334 29.15 0.85 9.30
N ALA A 335 28.91 -0.03 8.33
CA ALA A 335 28.05 -1.22 8.47
C ALA A 335 28.75 -2.44 9.10
N SER A 336 29.92 -2.26 9.74
CA SER A 336 30.83 -3.32 10.23
C SER A 336 30.29 -4.28 11.31
N SER A 337 29.04 -4.17 11.75
CA SER A 337 28.42 -5.10 12.71
C SER A 337 28.02 -6.48 12.12
N ARG A 338 28.66 -6.93 11.04
CA ARG A 338 28.32 -8.19 10.35
C ARG A 338 29.55 -9.05 10.08
N GLU A 339 30.19 -9.54 11.14
CA GLU A 339 30.77 -10.87 11.02
C GLU A 339 29.67 -11.88 11.36
N PRO A 340 29.24 -12.74 10.41
CA PRO A 340 28.47 -13.92 10.78
C PRO A 340 29.40 -14.78 11.61
N GLY A 341 29.20 -14.78 12.94
CA GLY A 341 29.85 -15.74 13.82
C GLY A 341 29.66 -17.12 13.23
N THR A 342 30.75 -17.77 12.85
CA THR A 342 30.77 -19.17 12.47
C THR A 342 30.30 -19.94 13.69
N GLY A 343 29.00 -20.22 13.73
CA GLY A 343 28.41 -21.09 14.74
C GLY A 343 29.15 -22.41 14.68
N ARG A 344 30.02 -22.66 15.67
CA ARG A 344 30.51 -24.01 15.92
C ARG A 344 29.27 -24.87 16.17
N ALA A 345 29.03 -25.79 15.25
CA ALA A 345 27.99 -26.80 15.35
C ALA A 345 28.07 -27.49 16.72
N GLY A 346 26.94 -27.57 17.42
CA GLY A 346 26.79 -28.37 18.63
C GLY A 346 27.11 -29.85 18.34
N PRO A 347 27.53 -30.62 19.36
CA PRO A 347 27.97 -31.99 19.16
C PRO A 347 26.82 -32.87 18.63
N ALA A 348 27.13 -33.70 17.65
CA ALA A 348 26.17 -34.64 17.06
C ALA A 348 25.74 -35.70 18.09
N PRO A 349 24.48 -36.16 18.06
CA PRO A 349 23.99 -37.17 19.01
C PRO A 349 24.65 -38.54 18.75
N PRO A 350 24.80 -39.37 19.80
CA PRO A 350 25.45 -40.67 19.67
C PRO A 350 24.59 -41.61 18.82
N ARG A 351 25.25 -42.35 17.92
CA ARG A 351 24.62 -43.43 17.16
C ARG A 351 24.75 -44.72 17.97
N SER A 352 23.63 -45.43 18.08
CA SER A 352 23.52 -46.82 18.56
C SER A 352 24.35 -47.79 17.75
#